data_AF-A0A6G7XCC7-F1
#
_entry.id   AF-A0A6G7XCC7-F1
#
_cell.length_a   1.000
_cell.length_b   1.000
_cell.length_c   1.000
_cell.angle_alpha   90.00
_cell.angle_beta   90.00
_cell.angle_gamma   90.00
#
_symmetry.space_group_name_H-M   'P 1'
#
loop_
_entity.id
_entity.type
_entity.pdbx_description
1 polymer ?
#
loop_
_entity_poly.entity_id
_entity_poly.type
_entity_poly.pdbx_seq_one_letter_code
_entity_poly.pdbx_strand_id
1 'polypeptide(L)'
;MPESVNATGVELRKRQTRRALSRHARRLTIEHGLSGFTIEQVCELAGVSRRTFFNYFPSKEDAVVGGAEEIDPSILDTFMRARPEGITGISPTLADDLIALAIDAIGEFGDFDEFDDPRLVIAREPQLLDRFIGAGEEAERELAVLIQNREGLGADDPAVAMMVGLFTTLVWRTAYRFFQPDNQTPLAELLAESLETARTLFTQ
;
A
#
# COMPACT_ATOMS: atom_id res chain seq x y z
N MET A 1 -13.77 -10.49 26.71
CA MET A 1 -14.40 -9.48 25.84
C MET A 1 -13.25 -8.74 25.17
N PRO A 2 -13.07 -8.81 23.84
CA PRO A 2 -11.99 -8.05 23.22
C PRO A 2 -12.49 -6.63 22.98
N GLU A 3 -11.75 -5.64 23.49
CA GLU A 3 -11.90 -4.24 23.12
C GLU A 3 -11.62 -4.12 21.62
N SER A 4 -12.68 -3.89 20.85
CA SER A 4 -12.58 -3.38 19.49
C SER A 4 -11.80 -2.07 19.55
N VAL A 5 -10.62 -2.04 18.97
CA VAL A 5 -9.81 -0.84 18.77
C VAL A 5 -10.57 0.07 17.80
N ASN A 6 -11.46 0.90 18.35
CA ASN A 6 -12.06 1.99 17.63
C ASN A 6 -10.95 3.00 17.37
N ALA A 7 -10.56 3.17 16.10
CA ALA A 7 -9.69 4.27 15.69
C ALA A 7 -10.23 5.56 16.31
N THR A 8 -9.40 6.24 17.10
CA THR A 8 -9.84 7.45 17.79
C THR A 8 -10.18 8.54 16.76
N GLY A 9 -11.08 9.47 17.09
CA GLY A 9 -11.41 10.59 16.19
C GLY A 9 -10.19 11.43 15.76
N VAL A 10 -9.06 11.29 16.46
CA VAL A 10 -7.76 11.88 16.12
C VAL A 10 -7.06 11.10 14.99
N GLU A 11 -7.01 9.78 15.05
CA GLU A 11 -6.41 8.93 13.99
C GLU A 11 -7.17 9.07 12.67
N LEU A 12 -8.50 9.08 12.72
CA LEU A 12 -9.33 9.31 11.54
C LEU A 12 -9.05 10.67 10.90
N ARG A 13 -8.95 11.74 11.71
CA ARG A 13 -8.59 13.08 11.21
C ARG A 13 -7.17 13.12 10.65
N LYS A 14 -6.23 12.41 11.26
CA LYS A 14 -4.85 12.28 10.79
C LYS A 14 -4.82 11.64 9.39
N ARG A 15 -5.50 10.51 9.21
CA ARG A 15 -5.64 9.81 7.92
C ARG A 15 -6.32 10.67 6.86
N GLN A 16 -7.45 11.31 7.20
CA GLN A 16 -8.16 12.22 6.29
C GLN A 16 -7.27 13.39 5.83
N THR A 17 -6.53 14.01 6.75
CA THR A 17 -5.62 15.12 6.41
C THR A 17 -4.49 14.66 5.50
N ARG A 18 -3.90 13.49 5.80
CA ARG A 18 -2.86 12.88 4.97
C ARG A 18 -3.36 12.61 3.56
N ARG A 19 -4.53 11.96 3.42
CA ARG A 19 -5.16 11.66 2.12
C ARG A 19 -5.47 12.93 1.32
N ALA A 20 -5.99 13.97 1.96
CA ALA A 20 -6.25 15.25 1.30
C ALA A 20 -4.97 15.90 0.75
N LEU A 21 -3.90 15.93 1.55
CA LEU A 21 -2.59 16.43 1.14
C LEU A 21 -2.04 15.66 -0.07
N SER A 22 -2.10 14.33 -0.05
CA SER A 22 -1.64 13.50 -1.17
C SER A 22 -2.45 13.70 -2.44
N ARG A 23 -3.78 13.72 -2.33
CA ARG A 23 -4.67 13.98 -3.48
C ARG A 23 -4.35 15.32 -4.15
N HIS A 24 -4.19 16.39 -3.36
CA HIS A 24 -3.84 17.70 -3.92
C HIS A 24 -2.43 17.72 -4.54
N ALA A 25 -1.45 17.05 -3.92
CA ALA A 25 -0.10 16.96 -4.46
C ALA A 25 -0.06 16.18 -5.78
N ARG A 26 -0.80 15.06 -5.89
CA ARG A 26 -0.92 14.26 -7.13
C ARG A 26 -1.63 15.05 -8.22
N ARG A 27 -2.74 15.71 -7.90
CA ARG A 27 -3.44 16.59 -8.86
C ARG A 27 -2.53 17.67 -9.43
N LEU A 28 -1.82 18.41 -8.57
CA LEU A 28 -0.89 19.44 -9.03
C LEU A 28 0.29 18.87 -9.81
N THR A 29 0.74 17.66 -9.47
CA THR A 29 1.77 16.95 -10.27
C THR A 29 1.27 16.62 -11.66
N ILE A 30 0.04 16.12 -11.80
CA ILE A 30 -0.57 15.81 -13.10
C ILE A 30 -0.74 17.11 -13.92
N GLU A 31 -1.24 18.19 -13.30
CA GLU A 31 -1.53 19.45 -13.98
C GLU A 31 -0.28 20.26 -14.36
N HIS A 32 0.75 20.28 -13.50
CA HIS A 32 1.87 21.21 -13.61
C HIS A 32 3.24 20.55 -13.62
N GLY A 33 3.31 19.24 -13.42
CA GLY A 33 4.56 18.54 -13.10
C GLY A 33 5.01 18.80 -11.67
N LEU A 34 5.91 17.95 -11.17
CA LEU A 34 6.41 18.01 -9.80
C LEU A 34 7.05 19.37 -9.50
N SER A 35 7.81 19.96 -10.43
CA SER A 35 8.47 21.26 -10.24
C SER A 35 7.53 22.47 -10.38
N GLY A 36 6.32 22.26 -10.91
CA GLY A 36 5.38 23.34 -11.26
C GLY A 36 4.54 23.89 -10.11
N PHE A 37 4.65 23.30 -8.91
CA PHE A 37 3.92 23.76 -7.72
C PHE A 37 4.75 23.73 -6.44
N THR A 38 4.27 24.46 -5.43
CA THR A 38 4.90 24.58 -4.11
C THR A 38 4.12 23.85 -3.02
N ILE A 39 4.80 23.56 -1.91
CA ILE A 39 4.16 22.98 -0.70
C ILE A 39 3.08 23.93 -0.17
N GLU A 40 3.26 25.25 -0.28
CA GLU A 40 2.28 26.25 0.12
C GLU A 40 0.96 26.11 -0.64
N GLN A 41 1.01 25.87 -1.95
CA GLN A 41 -0.20 25.68 -2.76
C GLN A 41 -0.96 24.42 -2.34
N VAL A 42 -0.24 23.32 -2.04
CA VAL A 42 -0.87 22.10 -1.47
C VAL A 42 -1.51 22.40 -0.12
N CYS A 43 -0.81 23.13 0.75
CA CYS A 43 -1.29 23.50 2.08
C CYS A 43 -2.55 24.36 2.02
N GLU A 44 -2.59 25.33 1.09
CA GLU A 44 -3.74 26.20 0.85
C GLU A 44 -4.96 25.41 0.40
N LEU A 45 -4.79 24.50 -0.58
CA LEU A 45 -5.86 23.61 -1.04
C LEU A 45 -6.39 22.69 0.06
N ALA A 46 -5.49 22.15 0.89
CA ALA A 46 -5.85 21.26 1.98
C ALA A 46 -6.33 21.99 3.26
N GLY A 47 -6.26 23.32 3.31
CA GLY A 47 -6.63 24.11 4.48
C GLY A 47 -5.74 23.87 5.71
N VAL A 48 -4.44 23.58 5.52
CA VAL A 48 -3.49 23.30 6.60
C VAL A 48 -2.27 24.21 6.57
N SER A 49 -1.51 24.25 7.65
CA SER A 49 -0.25 24.99 7.71
C SER A 49 0.91 24.21 7.08
N ARG A 50 1.98 24.92 6.68
CA ARG A 50 3.23 24.28 6.24
C ARG A 50 3.85 23.39 7.32
N ARG A 51 3.75 23.76 8.60
CA ARG A 51 4.16 22.90 9.72
C ARG A 51 3.34 21.60 9.73
N THR A 52 2.03 21.71 9.52
CA THR A 52 1.14 20.55 9.44
C THR A 52 1.57 19.63 8.30
N PHE A 53 1.84 20.15 7.10
CA PHE A 53 2.35 19.35 5.98
C PHE A 53 3.57 18.51 6.36
N PHE A 54 4.59 19.13 6.95
CA PHE A 54 5.82 18.44 7.34
C PHE A 54 5.64 17.44 8.50
N ASN A 55 4.55 17.53 9.26
CA ASN A 55 4.19 16.47 10.22
C ASN A 55 3.72 15.18 9.52
N TYR A 56 3.30 15.25 8.25
CA TYR A 56 2.84 14.10 7.46
C TYR A 56 3.87 13.64 6.43
N PHE A 57 4.53 14.58 5.75
CA PHE A 57 5.40 14.28 4.62
C PHE A 57 6.74 15.03 4.73
N PRO A 58 7.88 14.32 4.62
CA PRO A 58 9.18 14.98 4.66
C PRO A 58 9.46 15.80 3.39
N SER A 59 8.84 15.46 2.26
CA SER A 59 9.03 16.15 0.98
C SER A 59 7.75 16.22 0.14
N LYS A 60 7.82 16.96 -0.98
CA LYS A 60 6.75 17.06 -1.96
C LYS A 60 6.54 15.72 -2.67
N GLU A 61 7.63 15.03 -2.98
CA GLU A 61 7.69 13.71 -3.57
C GLU A 61 6.98 12.68 -2.69
N ASP A 62 7.20 12.72 -1.38
CA ASP A 62 6.53 11.82 -0.44
C ASP A 62 5.03 12.09 -0.33
N ALA A 63 4.60 13.35 -0.44
CA ALA A 63 3.19 13.70 -0.51
C ALA A 63 2.53 13.17 -1.79
N VAL A 64 3.22 13.27 -2.94
CA VAL A 64 2.75 12.74 -4.23
C VAL A 64 2.66 11.22 -4.20
N VAL A 65 3.66 10.53 -3.67
CA VAL A 65 3.63 9.07 -3.54
C VAL A 65 2.53 8.65 -2.56
N GLY A 66 2.31 9.42 -1.49
CA GLY A 66 1.38 9.12 -0.40
C GLY A 66 2.03 8.37 0.76
N GLY A 67 3.22 7.82 0.55
CA GLY A 67 3.99 7.02 1.50
C GLY A 67 3.20 5.81 2.04
N ALA A 68 3.83 5.02 2.91
CA ALA A 68 3.10 4.01 3.67
C ALA A 68 2.13 4.71 4.63
N GLU A 69 0.84 4.70 4.31
CA GLU A 69 -0.21 4.89 5.32
C GLU A 69 -0.27 3.61 6.15
N GLU A 70 -0.49 3.71 7.46
CA GLU A 70 -0.87 2.54 8.26
C GLU A 70 -2.14 1.94 7.63
N ILE A 71 -2.09 0.66 7.26
CA ILE A 71 -3.23 -0.07 6.71
C ILE A 71 -4.39 0.07 7.70
N ASP A 72 -5.62 0.31 7.20
CA ASP A 72 -6.79 0.41 8.07
C ASP A 72 -6.86 -0.78 9.06
N PRO A 73 -7.00 -0.52 10.37
CA PRO A 73 -7.15 -1.58 11.35
C PRO A 73 -8.25 -2.59 11.03
N SER A 74 -9.32 -2.19 10.33
CA SER A 74 -10.39 -3.09 9.89
C SER A 74 -9.98 -4.05 8.78
N ILE A 75 -9.09 -3.63 7.88
CA ILE A 75 -8.51 -4.50 6.84
C ILE A 75 -7.56 -5.50 7.50
N LEU A 76 -6.72 -5.03 8.43
CA LEU A 76 -5.85 -5.91 9.20
C LEU A 76 -6.65 -6.93 10.03
N ASP A 77 -7.73 -6.50 10.69
CA ASP A 77 -8.64 -7.38 11.44
C ASP A 77 -9.32 -8.42 10.54
N THR A 78 -9.69 -8.03 9.31
CA THR A 78 -10.23 -8.94 8.29
C THR A 78 -9.19 -10.00 7.91
N PHE A 79 -7.95 -9.60 7.61
CA PHE A 79 -6.85 -10.52 7.32
C PHE A 79 -6.59 -11.49 8.47
N MET A 80 -6.57 -11.00 9.71
CA MET A 80 -6.36 -11.83 10.90
C MET A 80 -7.47 -12.86 11.10
N ARG A 81 -8.74 -12.47 10.87
CA ARG A 81 -9.91 -13.36 11.01
C ARG A 81 -10.11 -14.32 9.84
N ALA A 82 -9.50 -14.07 8.68
CA ALA A 82 -9.60 -14.94 7.51
C ALA A 82 -8.93 -16.32 7.72
N ARG A 83 -8.13 -16.49 8.77
CA ARG A 83 -7.44 -17.77 9.03
C ARG A 83 -8.47 -18.86 9.35
N PRO A 84 -8.44 -20.02 8.64
CA PRO A 84 -9.31 -21.14 8.95
C PRO A 84 -9.02 -21.76 10.34
N GLU A 85 -10.06 -22.17 11.04
CA GLU A 85 -9.94 -22.87 12.33
C GLU A 85 -9.38 -24.28 12.17
N GLY A 86 -8.69 -24.78 13.21
CA GLY A 86 -8.20 -26.16 13.26
C GLY A 86 -6.99 -26.47 12.39
N ILE A 87 -6.34 -25.44 11.82
CA ILE A 87 -5.12 -25.59 11.03
C ILE A 87 -3.88 -25.63 11.93
N THR A 88 -2.99 -26.59 11.68
CA THR A 88 -1.64 -26.65 12.26
C THR A 88 -0.64 -26.14 11.23
N GLY A 89 0.23 -25.22 11.62
CA GLY A 89 1.20 -24.60 10.72
C GLY A 89 0.58 -23.52 9.82
N ILE A 90 1.19 -23.31 8.65
CA ILE A 90 0.80 -22.28 7.68
C ILE A 90 -0.54 -22.63 7.04
N SER A 91 -1.48 -21.68 7.10
CA SER A 91 -2.77 -21.83 6.46
C SER A 91 -2.66 -21.94 4.94
N PRO A 92 -3.42 -22.84 4.31
CA PRO A 92 -3.42 -22.98 2.85
C PRO A 92 -3.94 -21.74 2.13
N THR A 93 -4.63 -20.85 2.85
CA THR A 93 -5.21 -19.61 2.31
C THR A 93 -4.29 -18.40 2.47
N LEU A 94 -3.18 -18.51 3.22
CA LEU A 94 -2.31 -17.36 3.54
C LEU A 94 -1.93 -16.53 2.31
N ALA A 95 -1.56 -17.17 1.20
CA ALA A 95 -1.17 -16.46 0.00
C ALA A 95 -2.34 -15.68 -0.65
N ASP A 96 -3.54 -16.27 -0.70
CA ASP A 96 -4.73 -15.58 -1.22
C ASP A 96 -5.13 -14.41 -0.31
N ASP A 97 -5.09 -14.63 1.01
CA ASP A 97 -5.44 -13.62 2.01
C ASP A 97 -4.44 -12.45 2.02
N LEU A 98 -3.16 -12.73 1.75
CA LEU A 98 -2.14 -11.69 1.56
C LEU A 98 -2.39 -10.86 0.28
N ILE A 99 -2.80 -11.50 -0.82
CA ILE A 99 -3.16 -10.78 -2.05
C ILE A 99 -4.40 -9.92 -1.82
N ALA A 100 -5.43 -10.45 -1.14
CA ALA A 100 -6.60 -9.69 -0.75
C ALA A 100 -6.23 -8.48 0.13
N LEU A 101 -5.37 -8.69 1.13
CA LEU A 101 -4.83 -7.62 1.98
C LEU A 101 -4.15 -6.52 1.14
N ALA A 102 -3.29 -6.88 0.17
CA ALA A 102 -2.67 -5.89 -0.70
C ALA A 102 -3.67 -5.15 -1.58
N ILE A 103 -4.67 -5.84 -2.13
CA ILE A 103 -5.72 -5.22 -2.95
C ILE A 103 -6.52 -4.22 -2.12
N ASP A 104 -6.96 -4.60 -0.92
CA ASP A 104 -7.74 -3.73 -0.05
C ASP A 104 -6.90 -2.55 0.46
N ALA A 105 -5.66 -2.80 0.85
CA ALA A 105 -4.73 -1.76 1.26
C ALA A 105 -4.47 -0.75 0.12
N ILE A 106 -4.35 -1.22 -1.13
CA ILE A 106 -4.17 -0.34 -2.29
C ILE A 106 -5.47 0.40 -2.65
N GLY A 107 -6.61 -0.28 -2.56
CA GLY A 107 -7.93 0.30 -2.79
C GLY A 107 -8.25 1.44 -1.81
N GLU A 108 -7.74 1.38 -0.57
CA GLU A 108 -7.83 2.50 0.37
C GLU A 108 -7.12 3.78 -0.10
N PHE A 109 -6.03 3.65 -0.86
CA PHE A 109 -5.33 4.80 -1.44
C PHE A 109 -6.10 5.45 -2.59
N GLY A 110 -7.24 4.86 -2.99
CA GLY A 110 -8.30 5.56 -3.71
C GLY A 110 -9.11 4.67 -4.65
N ASP A 111 -10.43 4.92 -4.66
CA ASP A 111 -11.14 5.13 -5.93
C ASP A 111 -10.36 6.25 -6.66
N PHE A 112 -9.38 5.86 -7.48
CA PHE A 112 -8.59 6.83 -8.25
C PHE A 112 -9.55 7.53 -9.20
N ASP A 113 -9.88 8.79 -8.90
CA ASP A 113 -10.45 9.68 -9.89
C ASP A 113 -9.38 10.03 -10.94
N GLU A 114 -9.79 10.58 -12.09
CA GLU A 114 -8.87 10.95 -13.18
C GLU A 114 -7.76 11.92 -12.72
N PHE A 115 -7.89 12.56 -11.56
CA PHE A 115 -6.96 13.55 -11.03
C PHE A 115 -6.08 13.03 -9.87
N ASP A 116 -6.22 11.77 -9.50
CA ASP A 116 -5.46 11.09 -8.44
C ASP A 116 -4.88 9.74 -8.91
N ASP A 117 -5.04 9.37 -10.18
CA ASP A 117 -4.53 8.12 -10.74
C ASP A 117 -2.98 8.10 -10.73
N PRO A 118 -2.34 7.18 -9.97
CA PRO A 118 -0.89 7.10 -9.88
C PRO A 118 -0.25 6.78 -11.24
N ARG A 119 -0.97 6.18 -12.20
CA ARG A 119 -0.47 5.99 -13.57
C ARG A 119 -0.23 7.32 -14.27
N LEU A 120 -1.10 8.31 -14.07
CA LEU A 120 -0.94 9.63 -14.67
C LEU A 120 0.22 10.40 -14.01
N VAL A 121 0.39 10.25 -12.69
CA VAL A 121 1.53 10.80 -11.97
C VAL A 121 2.85 10.21 -12.50
N ILE A 122 2.95 8.89 -12.62
CA ILE A 122 4.15 8.22 -13.12
C ILE A 122 4.40 8.52 -14.60
N ALA A 123 3.36 8.59 -15.43
CA ALA A 123 3.50 8.99 -16.83
C ALA A 123 4.04 10.42 -16.96
N ARG A 124 3.66 11.31 -16.03
CA ARG A 124 4.14 12.69 -15.98
C ARG A 124 5.54 12.83 -15.39
N GLU A 125 5.86 12.06 -14.36
CA GLU A 125 7.11 12.13 -13.59
C GLU A 125 7.70 10.72 -13.36
N PRO A 126 8.31 10.09 -14.39
CA PRO A 126 8.78 8.70 -14.31
C PRO A 126 9.80 8.44 -13.21
N GLN A 127 10.56 9.47 -12.79
CA GLN A 127 11.52 9.37 -11.70
C GLN A 127 10.89 9.12 -10.32
N LEU A 128 9.57 9.30 -10.18
CA LEU A 128 8.85 8.96 -8.96
C LEU A 128 8.57 7.46 -8.83
N LEU A 129 8.78 6.66 -9.89
CA LEU A 129 8.46 5.23 -9.90
C LEU A 129 9.20 4.48 -8.80
N ASP A 130 10.52 4.63 -8.70
CA ASP A 130 11.30 3.95 -7.66
C ASP A 130 10.88 4.38 -6.25
N ARG A 131 10.32 5.58 -6.08
CA ARG A 131 9.82 6.06 -4.80
C ARG A 131 8.42 5.51 -4.50
N PHE A 132 7.58 5.33 -5.52
CA PHE A 132 6.29 4.66 -5.42
C PHE A 132 6.44 3.20 -5.02
N ILE A 133 7.42 2.51 -5.61
CA ILE A 133 7.59 1.09 -5.36
C ILE A 133 8.51 0.86 -4.14
N GLY A 134 9.55 1.69 -3.95
CA GLY A 134 10.64 1.57 -2.96
C GLY A 134 10.29 1.68 -1.47
N ALA A 135 9.02 1.74 -1.08
CA ALA A 135 8.58 1.79 0.32
C ALA A 135 8.77 0.43 1.07
N GLY A 136 9.65 -0.44 0.60
CA GLY A 136 9.63 -1.89 0.84
C GLY A 136 10.21 -2.39 2.16
N GLU A 137 11.26 -1.77 2.72
CA GLU A 137 11.97 -2.38 3.89
C GLU A 137 11.19 -2.28 5.21
N GLU A 138 10.42 -1.22 5.42
CA GLU A 138 9.56 -1.10 6.62
C GLU A 138 8.31 -1.98 6.48
N ALA A 139 7.72 -1.99 5.27
CA ALA A 139 6.57 -2.82 4.94
C ALA A 139 6.87 -4.32 5.10
N GLU A 140 8.09 -4.77 4.78
CA GLU A 140 8.53 -6.16 4.97
C GLU A 140 8.53 -6.58 6.44
N ARG A 141 9.01 -5.72 7.35
CA ARG A 141 9.06 -6.01 8.79
C ARG A 141 7.65 -6.09 9.39
N GLU A 142 6.79 -5.16 9.05
CA GLU A 142 5.39 -5.17 9.50
C GLU A 142 4.65 -6.41 8.98
N LEU A 143 4.86 -6.77 7.71
CA LEU A 143 4.27 -7.95 7.11
C LEU A 143 4.69 -9.25 7.80
N ALA A 144 5.97 -9.38 8.16
CA ALA A 144 6.47 -10.54 8.90
C ALA A 144 5.72 -10.72 10.22
N VAL A 145 5.53 -9.64 10.98
CA VAL A 145 4.80 -9.64 12.25
C VAL A 145 3.33 -10.03 12.05
N LEU A 146 2.69 -9.52 10.99
CA LEU A 146 1.29 -9.89 10.65
C LEU A 146 1.16 -11.39 10.37
N ILE A 147 2.05 -11.95 9.56
CA ILE A 147 2.05 -13.38 9.23
C ILE A 147 2.30 -14.23 10.47
N GLN A 148 3.29 -13.86 11.30
CA GLN A 148 3.60 -14.56 12.56
C GLN A 148 2.39 -14.61 13.49
N ASN A 149 1.75 -13.46 13.71
CA ASN A 149 0.60 -13.35 14.60
C ASN A 149 -0.59 -14.15 14.06
N ARG A 150 -0.84 -14.09 12.74
CA ARG A 150 -1.94 -14.81 12.11
C ARG A 150 -1.75 -16.31 12.22
N GLU A 151 -0.58 -16.79 11.81
CA GLU A 151 -0.28 -18.23 11.71
C GLU A 151 0.16 -18.86 13.03
N GLY A 152 0.49 -18.06 14.04
CA GLY A 152 1.03 -18.54 15.32
C GLY A 152 2.47 -19.06 15.18
N LEU A 153 3.27 -18.44 14.32
CA LEU A 153 4.65 -18.83 14.04
C LEU A 153 5.64 -18.02 14.90
N GLY A 154 6.82 -18.60 15.13
CA GLY A 154 7.91 -17.91 15.82
C GLY A 154 8.55 -16.81 14.98
N ALA A 155 9.21 -15.85 15.64
CA ALA A 155 9.87 -14.72 14.97
C ALA A 155 10.95 -15.16 13.96
N ASP A 156 11.63 -16.27 14.25
CA ASP A 156 12.71 -16.83 13.44
C ASP A 156 12.25 -17.97 12.51
N ASP A 157 10.94 -18.16 12.32
CA ASP A 157 10.45 -19.21 11.44
C ASP A 157 10.84 -18.91 9.97
N PRO A 158 11.62 -19.78 9.31
CA PRO A 158 12.13 -19.51 7.97
C PRO A 158 11.01 -19.38 6.94
N ALA A 159 9.83 -19.97 7.19
CA ALA A 159 8.71 -19.84 6.28
C ALA A 159 8.12 -18.42 6.27
N VAL A 160 8.20 -17.68 7.39
CA VAL A 160 7.79 -16.27 7.43
C VAL A 160 8.68 -15.44 6.51
N ALA A 161 10.01 -15.56 6.66
CA ALA A 161 10.96 -14.83 5.83
C ALA A 161 10.79 -15.16 4.33
N MET A 162 10.56 -16.43 4.01
CA MET A 162 10.30 -16.87 2.63
C MET A 162 8.99 -16.28 2.07
N MET A 163 7.90 -16.35 2.85
CA MET A 163 6.60 -15.81 2.43
C MET A 163 6.66 -14.30 2.22
N VAL A 164 7.31 -13.56 3.13
CA VAL A 164 7.52 -12.11 2.98
C VAL A 164 8.29 -11.82 1.69
N GLY A 165 9.45 -12.44 1.49
CA GLY A 165 10.27 -12.18 0.30
C GLY A 165 9.59 -12.54 -1.02
N LEU A 166 8.85 -13.67 -1.07
CA LEU A 166 8.08 -14.06 -2.25
C LEU A 166 6.93 -13.08 -2.52
N PHE A 167 6.20 -12.70 -1.47
CA PHE A 167 5.07 -11.78 -1.60
C PHE A 167 5.53 -10.38 -2.00
N THR A 168 6.57 -9.84 -1.38
CA THR A 168 7.08 -8.50 -1.73
C THR A 168 7.62 -8.48 -3.16
N THR A 169 8.33 -9.54 -3.57
CA THR A 169 8.77 -9.69 -4.97
C THR A 169 7.59 -9.75 -5.94
N LEU A 170 6.53 -10.49 -5.61
CA LEU A 170 5.33 -10.61 -6.44
C LEU A 170 4.63 -9.26 -6.58
N VAL A 171 4.37 -8.56 -5.48
CA VAL A 171 3.75 -7.23 -5.47
C VAL A 171 4.60 -6.23 -6.24
N TRP A 172 5.91 -6.20 -6.00
CA TRP A 172 6.87 -5.33 -6.66
C TRP A 172 6.90 -5.52 -8.18
N ARG A 173 7.03 -6.78 -8.63
CA ARG A 173 7.02 -7.13 -10.06
C ARG A 173 5.71 -6.75 -10.72
N THR A 174 4.61 -6.93 -10.01
CA THR A 174 3.26 -6.58 -10.47
C THR A 174 3.09 -5.08 -10.59
N ALA A 175 3.57 -4.30 -9.61
CA ALA A 175 3.53 -2.85 -9.64
C ALA A 175 4.29 -2.28 -10.86
N TYR A 176 5.49 -2.79 -11.18
CA TYR A 176 6.20 -2.36 -12.38
C TYR A 176 5.47 -2.67 -13.69
N ARG A 177 4.73 -3.81 -13.75
CA ARG A 177 3.86 -4.13 -14.90
C ARG A 177 2.67 -3.16 -14.96
N PHE A 178 2.06 -2.87 -13.82
CA PHE A 178 0.92 -1.98 -13.72
C PHE A 178 1.21 -0.56 -14.24
N PHE A 179 2.41 -0.05 -13.96
CA PHE A 179 2.86 1.28 -14.41
C PHE A 179 3.41 1.32 -15.84
N GLN A 180 3.39 0.21 -16.59
CA GLN A 180 3.78 0.26 -18.00
C GLN A 180 2.77 1.11 -18.81
N PRO A 181 3.23 1.97 -19.74
CA PRO A 181 2.35 2.88 -20.48
C PRO A 181 1.26 2.18 -21.31
N ASP A 182 1.47 0.94 -21.72
CA ASP A 182 0.58 0.12 -22.53
C ASP A 182 -0.32 -0.81 -21.69
N ASN A 183 -0.15 -0.85 -20.36
CA ASN A 183 -0.96 -1.69 -19.49
C ASN A 183 -2.39 -1.16 -19.37
N GLN A 184 -3.37 -2.04 -19.59
CA GLN A 184 -4.80 -1.77 -19.39
C GLN A 184 -5.38 -2.63 -18.26
N THR A 185 -4.60 -3.56 -17.72
CA THR A 185 -5.05 -4.51 -16.71
C THR A 185 -5.04 -3.86 -15.31
N PRO A 186 -6.13 -3.96 -14.54
CA PRO A 186 -6.16 -3.51 -13.16
C PRO A 186 -5.12 -4.21 -12.30
N LEU A 187 -4.57 -3.51 -11.30
CA LEU A 187 -3.54 -4.07 -10.42
C LEU A 187 -4.00 -5.35 -9.69
N ALA A 188 -5.27 -5.39 -9.26
CA ALA A 188 -5.84 -6.55 -8.59
C ALA A 188 -5.82 -7.81 -9.47
N GLU A 189 -6.10 -7.66 -10.77
CA GLU A 189 -6.04 -8.76 -11.73
C GLU A 189 -4.58 -9.19 -11.97
N LEU A 190 -3.66 -8.24 -12.12
CA LEU A 190 -2.23 -8.55 -12.26
C LEU A 190 -1.66 -9.28 -11.02
N LEU A 191 -2.12 -8.94 -9.82
CA LEU A 191 -1.70 -9.58 -8.57
C LEU A 191 -2.21 -11.03 -8.52
N ALA A 192 -3.48 -11.25 -8.86
CA ALA A 192 -4.08 -12.58 -8.93
C ALA A 192 -3.38 -13.46 -9.99
N GLU A 193 -3.15 -12.93 -11.20
CA GLU A 193 -2.38 -13.61 -12.26
C GLU A 193 -0.99 -14.03 -11.79
N SER A 194 -0.31 -13.15 -11.06
CA SER A 194 1.07 -13.38 -10.62
C SER A 194 1.12 -14.44 -9.52
N LEU A 195 0.12 -14.52 -8.64
CA LEU A 195 0.00 -15.60 -7.65
C LEU A 195 -0.26 -16.95 -8.32
N GLU A 196 -1.18 -17.02 -9.27
CA GLU A 196 -1.48 -18.26 -10.01
C GLU A 196 -0.29 -18.74 -10.85
N THR A 197 0.46 -17.79 -11.44
CA THR A 197 1.72 -18.10 -12.13
C THR A 197 2.74 -18.69 -11.15
N ALA A 198 2.91 -18.10 -9.97
CA ALA A 198 3.82 -18.63 -8.95
C ALA A 198 3.41 -20.05 -8.51
N ARG A 199 2.12 -20.28 -8.24
CA ARG A 199 1.59 -21.63 -7.92
C ARG A 199 1.92 -22.64 -9.00
N THR A 200 1.69 -22.30 -10.26
CA THR A 200 1.97 -23.17 -11.41
C THR A 200 3.45 -23.50 -11.54
N LEU A 201 4.35 -22.56 -11.21
CA LEU A 201 5.80 -22.79 -11.27
C LEU A 201 6.31 -23.70 -10.14
N PHE A 202 5.74 -23.60 -8.94
CA PHE A 202 6.18 -24.38 -7.77
C PHE A 202 5.48 -25.73 -7.59
N THR A 203 4.48 -26.04 -8.43
CA THR A 203 3.76 -27.32 -8.41
C THR A 203 4.17 -28.29 -9.53
N GLN A 204 5.13 -27.89 -10.38
CA GLN A 204 5.72 -28.71 -11.43
C GLN A 204 6.76 -29.71 -10.93
#